data_AF-A0A7R9FTN1-F1
#
_entry.id   AF-A0A7R9FTN1-F1
#
_cell.length_a   1.000
_cell.length_b   1.000
_cell.length_c   1.000
_cell.angle_alpha   90.00
_cell.angle_beta   90.00
_cell.angle_gamma   90.00
#
_symmetry.space_group_name_H-M   'P 1'
#
loop_
_entity.id
_entity.type
_entity.pdbx_description
1 polymer ?
#
loop_
_entity_poly.entity_id
_entity_poly.type
_entity_poly.pdbx_seq_one_letter_code
_entity_poly.pdbx_strand_id
1 'polypeptide(L)'
;MGLSDKVSLTLFALLTVVWIATRVFVFPIYIIVPGVRMIYDWDAVRWEGNIMGPFLISLLWVLYGLHLYWTHHLLRAIYRALASKELPKDSRSDSEGSDAEADKTD
;
A
#
# COMPACT_ATOMS: atom_id res chain seq x y z
N MET A 1 9.73 -22.74 -12.89
CA MET A 1 9.03 -21.46 -12.81
C MET A 1 8.33 -21.22 -14.13
N GLY A 2 7.02 -21.45 -14.15
CA GLY A 2 6.21 -21.38 -15.35
C GLY A 2 6.17 -19.97 -15.93
N LEU A 3 5.80 -19.86 -17.22
CA LEU A 3 5.65 -18.56 -17.87
C LEU A 3 4.59 -17.70 -17.17
N SER A 4 3.53 -18.35 -16.65
CA SER A 4 2.46 -17.75 -15.83
C SER A 4 2.97 -17.06 -14.57
N ASP A 5 3.90 -17.69 -13.86
CA ASP A 5 4.39 -17.23 -12.55
C ASP A 5 5.20 -15.95 -12.71
N LYS A 6 5.98 -15.87 -13.81
CA LYS A 6 6.79 -14.70 -14.15
C LYS A 6 5.92 -13.49 -14.49
N VAL A 7 4.83 -13.69 -15.23
CA VAL A 7 3.89 -12.61 -15.59
C VAL A 7 3.20 -12.09 -14.32
N SER A 8 2.74 -12.97 -13.44
CA SER A 8 2.11 -12.60 -12.17
C SER A 8 3.02 -11.73 -11.29
N LEU A 9 4.28 -12.17 -11.08
CA LEU A 9 5.28 -11.41 -10.31
C LEU A 9 5.58 -10.05 -10.95
N THR A 10 5.64 -9.99 -12.29
CA THR A 10 5.91 -8.74 -13.02
C THR A 10 4.76 -7.74 -12.86
N LEU A 11 3.51 -8.20 -13.02
CA LEU A 11 2.33 -7.35 -12.82
C LEU A 11 2.21 -6.88 -11.37
N PHE A 12 2.50 -7.75 -10.41
CA PHE A 12 2.47 -7.41 -8.99
C PHE A 12 3.56 -6.38 -8.61
N ALA A 13 4.77 -6.56 -9.13
CA ALA A 13 5.85 -5.59 -8.96
C ALA A 13 5.51 -4.25 -9.62
N LEU A 14 5.01 -4.26 -10.86
CA LEU A 14 4.58 -3.05 -11.57
C LEU A 14 3.48 -2.31 -10.80
N LEU A 15 2.46 -3.04 -10.34
CA LEU A 15 1.38 -2.47 -9.54
C LEU A 15 1.92 -1.81 -8.26
N THR A 16 2.91 -2.42 -7.63
CA THR A 16 3.53 -1.87 -6.42
C THR A 16 4.34 -0.61 -6.72
N VAL A 17 5.11 -0.60 -7.80
CA VAL A 17 5.85 0.60 -8.23
C VAL A 17 4.88 1.74 -8.54
N VAL A 18 3.81 1.47 -9.30
CA VAL A 18 2.78 2.47 -9.63
C VAL A 18 2.06 2.95 -8.37
N TRP A 19 1.76 2.05 -7.43
CA TRP A 19 1.16 2.39 -6.14
C TRP A 19 2.06 3.33 -5.33
N ILE A 20 3.35 3.00 -5.21
CA ILE A 20 4.33 3.85 -4.51
C ILE A 20 4.45 5.21 -5.21
N ALA A 21 4.61 5.23 -6.53
CA ALA A 21 4.69 6.47 -7.30
C ALA A 21 3.47 7.38 -7.07
N THR A 22 2.27 6.81 -7.19
CA THR A 22 1.02 7.59 -7.11
C THR A 22 0.67 8.00 -5.68
N ARG A 23 0.92 7.14 -4.69
CA ARG A 23 0.48 7.39 -3.30
C ARG A 23 1.56 8.02 -2.42
N VAL A 24 2.83 7.72 -2.65
CA VAL A 24 3.93 8.25 -1.83
C VAL A 24 4.49 9.53 -2.44
N PHE A 25 4.53 9.69 -3.76
CA PHE A 25 5.12 10.89 -4.38
C PHE A 25 4.06 11.90 -4.84
N VAL A 26 3.06 11.45 -5.61
CA VAL A 26 2.04 12.38 -6.16
C VAL A 26 1.15 12.94 -5.04
N PHE A 27 0.73 12.13 -4.08
CA PHE A 27 -0.15 12.59 -3.00
C PHE A 27 0.43 13.74 -2.14
N PRO A 28 1.65 13.64 -1.56
CA PRO A 28 2.17 14.73 -0.74
C PRO A 28 2.55 15.97 -1.56
N ILE A 29 3.06 15.79 -2.78
CA ILE A 29 3.50 16.91 -3.63
C ILE A 29 2.30 17.72 -4.15
N TYR A 30 1.23 17.06 -4.57
CA TYR A 30 0.11 17.73 -5.23
C TYR A 30 -1.07 18.05 -4.31
N ILE A 31 -1.13 17.47 -3.10
CA ILE A 31 -2.26 17.69 -2.18
C ILE A 31 -1.80 18.35 -0.88
N ILE A 32 -0.74 17.85 -0.24
CA ILE A 32 -0.32 18.37 1.08
C ILE A 32 0.41 19.71 0.92
N VAL A 33 1.40 19.82 0.03
CA VAL A 33 2.17 21.06 -0.18
C VAL A 33 1.28 22.27 -0.54
N PRO A 34 0.38 22.20 -1.55
CA PRO A 34 -0.50 23.32 -1.86
C PRO A 34 -1.54 23.59 -0.77
N GLY A 35 -2.03 22.56 -0.08
CA GLY A 35 -2.95 22.72 1.05
C GLY A 35 -2.33 23.47 2.23
N VAL A 36 -1.10 23.11 2.61
CA VAL A 36 -0.32 23.81 3.65
C VAL A 36 -0.04 25.25 3.24
N ARG A 37 0.36 25.47 1.99
CA ARG A 37 0.63 26.82 1.47
C ARG A 37 -0.63 27.70 1.48
N MET A 38 -1.79 27.16 1.07
CA MET A 38 -3.06 27.88 1.15
C MET A 38 -3.43 28.25 2.58
N ILE A 39 -3.21 27.36 3.55
CA ILE A 39 -3.47 27.68 4.97
C ILE A 39 -2.52 28.74 5.48
N TYR A 40 -1.24 28.69 5.14
CA TYR A 40 -0.28 29.72 5.56
C TYR A 40 -0.60 31.10 4.96
N ASP A 41 -1.02 31.14 3.69
CA ASP A 41 -1.42 32.38 3.03
C ASP A 41 -2.80 32.90 3.53
N TRP A 42 -3.72 32.02 3.94
CA TRP A 42 -5.02 32.42 4.52
C TRP A 42 -4.93 32.83 5.99
N ASP A 43 -4.17 32.14 6.83
CA ASP A 43 -3.98 32.51 8.24
C ASP A 43 -3.24 33.83 8.39
N ALA A 44 -2.34 34.16 7.46
CA ALA A 44 -1.70 35.47 7.40
C ALA A 44 -2.69 36.63 7.16
N VAL A 45 -3.87 36.34 6.60
CA VAL A 45 -4.90 37.33 6.21
C VAL A 45 -6.11 37.34 7.16
N ARG A 46 -6.43 36.23 7.84
CA ARG A 46 -7.53 36.18 8.82
C ARG A 46 -7.15 35.34 10.05
N TRP A 47 -6.77 36.03 11.12
CA TRP A 47 -6.54 35.47 12.46
C TRP A 47 -7.87 35.11 13.17
N GLU A 48 -8.82 34.48 12.49
CA GLU A 48 -10.16 34.24 13.02
C GLU A 48 -10.56 32.76 12.91
N GLY A 49 -10.18 31.98 13.92
CA GLY A 49 -11.00 30.91 14.51
C GLY A 49 -11.39 29.69 13.65
N ASN A 50 -10.91 29.53 12.42
CA ASN A 50 -11.36 28.42 11.57
C ASN A 50 -10.50 27.15 11.74
N ILE A 51 -10.89 26.30 12.69
CA ILE A 51 -10.14 25.07 13.04
C ILE A 51 -10.28 23.96 11.97
N MET A 52 -11.21 24.10 11.02
CA MET A 52 -11.54 23.03 10.08
C MET A 52 -10.43 22.78 9.05
N GLY A 53 -9.71 23.83 8.61
CA GLY A 53 -8.60 23.69 7.65
C GLY A 53 -7.45 22.84 8.19
N PRO A 54 -6.85 23.21 9.34
CA PRO A 54 -5.79 22.43 9.98
C PRO A 54 -6.22 21.01 10.37
N PHE A 55 -7.49 20.82 10.77
CA PHE A 55 -8.05 19.50 11.07
C PHE A 55 -8.08 18.59 9.83
N LEU A 56 -8.56 19.09 8.70
CA LEU A 56 -8.58 18.33 7.44
C LEU A 56 -7.16 18.00 6.97
N ILE A 57 -6.20 18.92 7.06
CA ILE A 57 -4.79 18.64 6.75
C ILE A 57 -4.23 17.54 7.66
N SER A 58 -4.53 17.59 8.96
CA SER A 58 -4.10 16.55 9.90
C SER A 58 -4.65 15.18 9.52
N LEU A 59 -5.91 15.12 9.07
CA LEU A 59 -6.51 13.90 8.55
C LEU A 59 -5.83 13.40 7.28
N LEU A 60 -5.42 14.31 6.39
CA LEU A 60 -4.62 13.98 5.20
C LEU A 60 -3.26 13.39 5.56
N TRP A 61 -2.62 13.88 6.63
CA TRP A 61 -1.35 13.31 7.14
C TRP A 61 -1.52 11.91 7.73
N VAL A 62 -2.59 11.69 8.50
CA VAL A 62 -2.94 10.34 9.00
C VAL A 62 -3.18 9.40 7.84
N LEU A 63 -3.93 9.85 6.83
CA LEU A 63 -4.18 9.08 5.63
C LEU A 63 -2.88 8.78 4.87
N TYR A 64 -1.95 9.72 4.77
CA TYR A 64 -0.62 9.49 4.19
C TYR A 64 0.20 8.45 4.99
N GLY A 65 0.18 8.53 6.32
CA GLY A 65 0.79 7.54 7.20
C GLY A 65 0.21 6.14 6.98
N LEU A 66 -1.11 6.04 6.79
CA LEU A 66 -1.77 4.78 6.44
C LEU A 66 -1.26 4.23 5.11
N HIS A 67 -1.10 5.07 4.08
CA HIS A 67 -0.52 4.64 2.81
C HIS A 67 0.92 4.11 2.98
N LEU A 68 1.75 4.76 3.79
CA LEU A 68 3.10 4.28 4.11
C LEU A 68 3.05 2.89 4.78
N TYR A 69 2.15 2.71 5.75
CA TYR A 69 1.95 1.41 6.40
C TYR A 69 1.57 0.31 5.40
N TRP A 70 0.63 0.59 4.50
CA TRP A 70 0.24 -0.33 3.43
C TRP A 70 1.40 -0.61 2.46
N THR A 71 2.17 0.41 2.07
CA THR A 71 3.33 0.21 1.19
C THR A 71 4.38 -0.70 1.82
N HIS A 72 4.62 -0.58 3.13
CA HIS A 72 5.54 -1.46 3.85
C HIS A 72 5.08 -2.93 3.80
N HIS A 73 3.79 -3.19 4.03
CA HIS A 73 3.24 -4.55 3.92
C HIS A 73 3.31 -5.11 2.51
N LEU A 74 2.98 -4.29 1.51
CA LEU A 74 3.05 -4.67 0.10
C LEU A 74 4.49 -5.01 -0.32
N LEU A 75 5.45 -4.19 0.11
CA LEU A 75 6.86 -4.39 -0.15
C LEU A 75 7.39 -5.65 0.58
N ARG A 76 6.96 -5.87 1.83
CA ARG A 76 7.28 -7.09 2.59
C ARG A 76 6.77 -8.36 1.89
N ALA A 77 5.59 -8.30 1.28
CA ALA A 77 5.05 -9.41 0.49
C ALA A 77 5.89 -9.70 -0.75
N ILE A 78 6.31 -8.65 -1.49
CA ILE A 78 7.21 -8.79 -2.66
C ILE A 78 8.57 -9.35 -2.25
N TYR A 79 9.19 -8.82 -1.20
CA TYR A 79 10.50 -9.31 -0.75
C TYR A 79 10.45 -10.80 -0.41
N ARG A 80 9.38 -11.25 0.26
CA ARG A 80 9.15 -12.66 0.54
C ARG A 80 8.99 -13.47 -0.75
N ALA A 81 8.18 -13.00 -1.70
CA ALA A 81 7.97 -13.63 -3.01
C ALA A 81 9.27 -13.84 -3.79
N LEU A 82 10.15 -12.83 -3.77
CA LEU A 82 11.42 -12.87 -4.48
C LEU A 82 12.44 -13.78 -3.79
N ALA A 83 12.48 -13.76 -2.45
CA ALA A 83 13.42 -14.55 -1.67
C ALA A 83 13.11 -16.06 -1.68
N SER A 84 11.83 -16.46 -1.66
CA SER A 84 11.44 -17.87 -1.70
C SER A 84 11.55 -18.50 -3.09
N LYS A 85 11.66 -17.71 -4.18
CA LYS A 85 11.52 -18.16 -5.59
C LYS A 85 10.21 -18.90 -5.93
N GLU A 86 9.40 -19.18 -4.92
CA GLU A 86 8.04 -19.68 -4.98
C GLU A 86 7.11 -18.51 -4.69
N LEU A 87 6.05 -18.37 -5.49
CA LEU A 87 4.97 -17.41 -5.25
C LEU A 87 4.55 -17.52 -3.78
N PRO A 88 4.44 -16.42 -3.02
CA PRO A 88 3.93 -16.48 -1.66
C PRO A 88 2.59 -17.19 -1.73
N LYS A 89 2.53 -18.39 -1.14
CA LYS A 89 1.28 -19.09 -0.93
C LYS A 89 0.42 -18.12 -0.13
N ASP A 90 -0.61 -17.56 -0.76
CA ASP A 90 -1.48 -16.58 -0.09
C ASP A 90 -2.00 -17.28 1.16
N SER A 91 -1.75 -16.71 2.34
CA SER A 91 -2.24 -17.29 3.61
C SER A 91 -3.76 -17.33 3.66
N ARG A 92 -4.44 -16.79 2.65
CA ARG A 92 -5.88 -16.91 2.42
C ARG A 92 -6.35 -18.27 1.91
N SER A 93 -5.48 -19.17 1.42
CA SER A 93 -5.89 -20.45 0.83
C SER A 93 -5.57 -21.68 1.69
N ASP A 94 -5.15 -21.52 2.95
CA ASP A 94 -4.72 -22.64 3.81
C ASP A 94 -5.84 -23.16 4.73
N SER A 95 -7.10 -23.12 4.27
CA SER A 95 -8.24 -23.65 5.04
C SER A 95 -9.07 -24.74 4.37
N GLU A 96 -8.76 -25.18 3.14
CA GLU A 96 -9.44 -26.35 2.55
C GLU A 96 -8.48 -27.19 1.72
N GLY A 97 -8.11 -28.39 2.22
CA GLY A 97 -7.39 -29.39 1.44
C GLY A 97 -6.36 -30.24 2.19
N SER A 98 -6.68 -30.75 3.38
CA SER A 98 -5.95 -31.88 4.00
C SER A 98 -6.80 -33.15 3.92
N ASP A 99 -7.24 -33.55 2.73
CA ASP A 99 -7.91 -34.83 2.49
C ASP A 99 -7.34 -35.47 1.23
N ALA A 100 -6.28 -36.27 1.39
CA ALA A 100 -5.94 -37.42 0.53
C ALA A 100 -4.57 -37.98 0.92
N GLU A 101 -4.55 -38.98 1.80
CA GLU A 101 -3.79 -40.23 1.62
C GLU A 101 -3.85 -41.07 2.91
N ALA A 102 -4.88 -41.91 3.01
CA ALA A 102 -4.86 -43.10 3.86
C ALA A 102 -5.87 -44.12 3.30
N ASP A 103 -5.67 -44.53 2.05
CA ASP A 103 -6.23 -45.78 1.55
C ASP A 103 -5.15 -46.52 0.75
N LYS A 104 -4.55 -47.50 1.44
CA LYS A 104 -3.87 -48.69 0.89
C LYS A 104 -3.30 -49.49 2.04
N THR A 105 -3.99 -50.57 2.41
CA THR A 105 -3.36 -51.90 2.60
C THR A 105 -4.47 -52.94 2.70
N ASP A 106 -4.61 -53.72 1.63
CA ASP A 106 -4.90 -55.17 1.68
C ASP A 106 -3.89 -55.87 2.62
#